data_AF-A0A962VL02-F1
#
_entry.id   AF-A0A962VL02-F1
#
_cell.length_a   1.000
_cell.length_b   1.000
_cell.length_c   1.000
_cell.angle_alpha   90.00
_cell.angle_beta   90.00
_cell.angle_gamma   90.00
#
_symmetry.space_group_name_H-M   'P 1'
#
loop_
_entity.id
_entity.type
_entity.pdbx_description
1 polymer ?
#
loop_
_entity_poly.entity_id
_entity_poly.type
_entity_poly.pdbx_seq_one_letter_code
_entity_poly.pdbx_strand_id
1 'polypeptide(L)' 'ALLTLWHWTESEFLQRMEGSPIRRIGYQRWLRNIAVALGNAPYTEAIVTALEHKRAAVSELVQEHIDWALSEQHEKKSKA' A
#
# COMPACT_ATOMS: atom_id res chain seq x y z
N ALA A 1 3.34 -7.43 -8.95
CA ALA A 1 2.87 -6.17 -9.54
C ALA A 1 2.59 -5.11 -8.45
N LEU A 2 1.51 -5.21 -7.66
CA LEU A 2 1.20 -4.22 -6.61
C LEU A 2 2.19 -4.25 -5.44
N LEU A 3 2.56 -5.44 -4.95
CA LEU A 3 3.56 -5.56 -3.88
C LEU A 3 4.91 -4.94 -4.27
N THR A 4 5.32 -5.02 -5.54
CA THR A 4 6.54 -4.36 -6.00
C THR A 4 6.46 -2.84 -5.83
N LEU A 5 5.33 -2.23 -6.21
CA LEU A 5 5.10 -0.80 -6.05
C LEU A 5 4.96 -0.38 -4.57
N TRP A 6 4.39 -1.25 -3.75
CA TRP A 6 4.30 -1.05 -2.29
C TRP A 6 5.68 -0.96 -1.64
N HIS A 7 6.64 -1.77 -2.11
CA HIS A 7 7.99 -1.80 -1.55
C HIS A 7 8.88 -0.63 -1.98
N TRP A 8 8.46 0.16 -2.98
CA TRP A 8 9.22 1.37 -3.32
C TRP A 8 9.37 2.27 -2.10
N THR A 9 10.58 2.74 -1.91
CA THR A 9 10.93 3.86 -1.03
C THR A 9 10.47 5.19 -1.64
N GLU A 10 10.50 6.25 -0.84
CA GLU A 10 10.22 7.60 -1.36
C GLU A 10 11.22 8.01 -2.46
N SER A 11 12.51 7.65 -2.30
CA SER A 11 13.54 7.93 -3.30
C SER A 11 13.25 7.24 -4.64
N GLU A 12 12.86 5.96 -4.60
CA GLU A 12 12.47 5.22 -5.81
C GLU A 12 11.23 5.83 -6.46
N PHE A 13 10.22 6.21 -5.67
CA PHE A 13 9.04 6.91 -6.20
C PHE A 13 9.42 8.22 -6.90
N LEU A 14 10.26 9.05 -6.26
CA LEU A 14 10.70 10.33 -6.82
C LEU A 14 11.47 10.16 -8.13
N GLN A 15 12.36 9.17 -8.19
CA GLN A 15 13.14 8.86 -9.38
C GLN A 15 12.27 8.28 -10.49
N ARG A 16 11.43 7.28 -10.18
CA ARG A 16 10.61 6.55 -11.17
C ARG A 16 9.46 7.39 -11.70
N MET A 17 8.96 8.35 -10.94
CA MET A 17 7.87 9.25 -11.34
C MET A 17 8.38 10.60 -11.87
N GLU A 18 9.68 10.75 -12.11
CA GLU A 18 10.21 11.97 -12.72
C GLU A 18 9.54 12.26 -14.09
N GLY A 19 9.14 13.52 -14.29
CA GLY A 19 8.38 13.94 -15.48
C GLY A 19 6.90 13.49 -15.51
N SER A 20 6.46 12.63 -14.59
CA SER A 20 5.08 12.16 -14.52
C SER A 20 4.18 13.10 -13.71
N PRO A 21 2.95 13.38 -14.16
CA PRO A 21 1.90 14.01 -13.34
C PRO A 21 1.69 13.36 -11.97
N ILE A 22 1.94 12.06 -11.85
CA ILE A 22 1.79 11.29 -10.59
C ILE A 22 2.76 11.81 -9.53
N ARG A 23 3.94 12.32 -9.89
CA ARG A 23 4.89 12.87 -8.89
C ARG A 23 4.27 14.00 -8.06
N ARG A 24 3.29 14.74 -8.61
CA ARG A 24 2.59 15.83 -7.92
C ARG A 24 1.73 15.40 -6.74
N ILE A 25 1.26 14.14 -6.71
CA ILE A 25 0.45 13.66 -5.57
C ILE A 25 1.30 13.34 -4.34
N GLY A 26 2.61 13.14 -4.52
CA GLY A 26 3.54 12.78 -3.47
C GLY A 26 3.47 11.31 -3.02
N TYR A 27 4.52 10.88 -2.34
CA TYR A 27 4.73 9.48 -1.97
C TYR A 27 3.69 8.94 -0.96
N GLN A 28 3.25 9.76 0.00
CA GLN A 28 2.24 9.33 0.97
C GLN A 28 0.89 9.02 0.31
N ARG A 29 0.41 9.87 -0.61
CA ARG A 29 -0.84 9.61 -1.36
C ARG A 29 -0.69 8.43 -2.31
N TRP A 30 0.49 8.24 -2.87
CA TRP A 30 0.83 7.05 -3.64
C TRP A 30 0.70 5.77 -2.82
N LEU A 31 1.32 5.70 -1.63
CA LEU A 31 1.19 4.57 -0.72
C LEU A 31 -0.26 4.34 -0.31
N ARG A 32 -0.99 5.40 0.07
CA ARG A 32 -2.42 5.31 0.41
C ARG A 32 -3.23 4.61 -0.68
N ASN A 33 -3.01 4.98 -1.94
CA ASN A 33 -3.71 4.37 -3.08
C ASN A 33 -3.34 2.90 -3.27
N ILE A 34 -2.07 2.54 -3.08
CA ILE A 34 -1.64 1.13 -3.16
C ILE A 34 -2.22 0.32 -2.00
N ALA A 35 -2.26 0.85 -0.78
CA ALA A 35 -2.88 0.17 0.37
C ALA A 35 -4.34 -0.19 0.06
N VAL A 36 -5.10 0.76 -0.50
CA VAL A 36 -6.49 0.52 -0.94
C VAL A 36 -6.55 -0.57 -2.02
N ALA A 37 -5.68 -0.52 -3.02
CA ALA A 37 -5.62 -1.53 -4.08
C ALA A 37 -5.28 -2.94 -3.54
N LEU A 38 -4.40 -3.03 -2.53
CA LEU A 38 -4.05 -4.27 -1.85
C LEU A 38 -5.23 -4.81 -1.02
N GLY A 39 -5.98 -3.96 -0.32
CA GLY A 39 -7.20 -4.37 0.39
C GLY A 39 -8.27 -4.94 -0.55
N ASN A 40 -8.42 -4.36 -1.74
CA ASN A 40 -9.36 -4.82 -2.76
C ASN A 40 -8.95 -6.12 -3.47
N ALA A 41 -7.67 -6.52 -3.41
CA ALA A 41 -7.18 -7.73 -4.05
C ALA A 41 -7.74 -9.00 -3.37
N PRO A 42 -7.73 -10.17 -4.05
CA PRO A 42 -7.96 -11.46 -3.40
C PRO A 42 -7.04 -11.65 -2.19
N TYR A 43 -7.49 -12.45 -1.22
CA TYR A 43 -6.69 -12.71 -0.03
C TYR A 43 -5.35 -13.36 -0.39
N THR A 44 -4.26 -12.81 0.17
CA THR A 44 -2.97 -13.49 0.20
C THR A 44 -2.23 -13.15 1.49
N GLU A 45 -1.53 -14.12 2.08
CA GLU A 45 -0.69 -13.89 3.26
C GLU A 45 0.41 -12.85 2.99
N ALA A 46 0.97 -12.85 1.78
CA ALA A 46 1.99 -11.88 1.38
C ALA A 46 1.51 -10.42 1.43
N ILE A 47 0.23 -10.15 1.16
CA ILE A 47 -0.33 -8.81 1.29
C ILE A 47 -0.42 -8.41 2.76
N VAL A 48 -0.94 -9.30 3.63
CA VAL A 48 -1.05 -9.07 5.07
C VAL A 48 0.31 -8.74 5.67
N THR A 49 1.32 -9.60 5.45
CA THR A 49 2.67 -9.39 5.97
C THR A 49 3.28 -8.07 5.49
N ALA A 50 3.10 -7.72 4.20
CA ALA A 50 3.66 -6.49 3.65
C ALA A 50 3.00 -5.21 4.21
N LEU A 51 1.69 -5.27 4.48
CA LEU A 51 0.93 -4.19 5.09
C LEU A 51 1.37 -3.99 6.56
N GLU A 52 1.41 -5.07 7.35
CA GLU A 52 1.85 -5.06 8.74
C GLU A 52 3.27 -4.51 8.90
N HIS A 53 4.21 -5.00 8.08
CA HIS A 53 5.61 -4.59 8.15
C HIS A 53 5.82 -3.09 7.89
N LYS A 54 5.04 -2.49 6.97
CA LYS A 54 5.21 -1.07 6.62
C LYS A 54 4.44 -0.14 7.57
N ARG A 55 3.42 -0.63 8.29
CA ARG A 55 2.50 0.20 9.10
C ARG A 55 3.22 1.16 10.04
N ALA A 56 4.22 0.70 10.78
CA ALA A 56 4.91 1.53 11.77
C ALA A 56 5.82 2.62 11.15
N ALA A 57 6.14 2.53 9.87
CA ALA A 57 7.10 3.40 9.18
C ALA A 57 6.44 4.47 8.29
N VAL A 58 5.12 4.61 8.33
CA VAL A 58 4.36 5.54 7.47
C VAL A 58 3.52 6.52 8.29
N SER A 59 3.07 7.61 7.67
CA SER A 59 2.22 8.61 8.32
C SER A 59 0.86 8.05 8.71
N GLU A 60 0.21 8.69 9.68
CA GLU A 60 -1.14 8.33 10.17
C GLU A 60 -2.16 8.15 9.03
N LEU A 61 -2.11 9.04 8.03
CA LEU A 61 -2.94 8.94 6.83
C LEU A 61 -2.81 7.57 6.14
N VAL A 62 -1.59 7.05 6.00
CA VAL A 62 -1.35 5.77 5.34
C VAL A 62 -1.67 4.62 6.30
N GLN A 63 -1.42 4.78 7.60
CA GLN A 63 -1.76 3.77 8.62
C GLN A 63 -3.25 3.45 8.63
N GLU A 64 -4.12 4.46 8.57
CA GLU A 64 -5.58 4.27 8.50
C GLU A 64 -5.99 3.39 7.31
N HIS A 65 -5.36 3.59 6.15
CA HIS A 65 -5.66 2.81 4.95
C HIS A 65 -5.03 1.43 4.97
N ILE A 66 -3.90 1.26 5.66
CA ILE A 66 -3.31 -0.07 5.95
C ILE A 66 -4.26 -0.87 6.83
N ASP A 67 -4.79 -0.28 7.90
CA ASP A 67 -5.69 -0.94 8.83
C ASP A 67 -6.98 -1.39 8.15
N TRP A 68 -7.56 -0.53 7.31
CA TRP A 68 -8.69 -0.90 6.46
C TRP A 68 -8.34 -2.06 5.53
N ALA A 69 -7.18 -2.01 4.85
CA ALA A 69 -6.76 -3.06 3.92
C ALA A 69 -6.50 -4.41 4.62
N LEU A 70 -5.98 -4.40 5.85
CA LEU A 70 -5.82 -5.60 6.67
C LEU A 70 -7.17 -6.22 7.04
N SER A 71 -8.13 -5.39 7.48
CA SER A 71 -9.50 -5.85 7.75
C SER A 71 -10.10 -6.52 6.52
N GLU A 72 -9.99 -5.87 5.36
CA GLU A 72 -10.47 -6.40 4.08
C GLU A 72 -9.82 -7.73 3.66
N GLN A 73 -8.53 -7.92 3.94
CA GLN A 73 -7.81 -9.16 3.64
C GLN A 73 -8.23 -10.28 4.60
N HIS A 74 -8.40 -9.99 5.89
CA HIS A 74 -8.87 -10.97 6.87
C HIS A 74 -10.32 -11.41 6.62
N GLU A 75 -11.20 -10.49 6.21
CA GLU A 75 -12.55 -10.85 5.79
C GLU A 75 -12.56 -11.76 4.56
N LYS A 76 -11.66 -11.55 3.60
CA LYS A 76 -11.56 -12.41 2.42
C LYS A 76 -10.99 -13.79 2.77
N LYS A 77 -10.06 -13.88 3.74
CA LYS A 77 -9.56 -15.15 4.28
C LYS A 77 -10.66 -16.00 4.91
N SER A 78 -11.60 -15.37 5.65
CA SER A 78 -12.68 -16.10 6.31
C SER A 78 -13.82 -16.54 5.39
N LYS A 79 -13.91 -15.95 4.19
CA LYS A 79 -14.90 -16.26 3.16
C LYS A 79 -14.40 -17.28 2.13
N ALA A 80 -13.11 -17.66 2.18
CA ALA A 80 -12.47 -18.64 1.29
C ALA A 80 -12.50 -20.04 1.92
#